data_AF-A0A958IYH7-F1
#
_entry.id   AF-A0A958IYH7-F1
#
_cell.length_a   1.000
_cell.length_b   1.000
_cell.length_c   1.000
_cell.angle_alpha   90.00
_cell.angle_beta   90.00
_cell.angle_gamma   90.00
#
_symmetry.space_group_name_H-M   'P 1'
#
loop_
_entity.id
_entity.type
_entity.pdbx_description
1 polymer ?
#
loop_
_entity_poly.entity_id
_entity_poly.type
_entity_poly.pdbx_seq_one_letter_code
_entity_poly.pdbx_strand_id
1 'polypeptide(L)'
;LAHSDMFAAATLLSPALYAQQPPPESSARSSGTFGDPFQAEVWAARNYPAVLETYLLQQYRAPVFILSGDDDWNHPEGFEYNIEQQAVLLYGLLNRKGGSPAELRIVNGGHNWRIWQPGFIAGIEYMMQFIAHPDSTN
;
A
#
# COMPACT_ATOMS: atom_id res chain seq x y z
N LEU A 1 1.44 -3.83 7.74
CA LEU A 1 2.92 -3.98 7.73
C LEU A 1 3.50 -4.01 9.14
N ALA A 2 3.34 -2.97 9.96
CA ALA A 2 3.89 -2.93 11.33
C ALA A 2 3.30 -3.97 12.32
N HIS A 3 2.09 -4.48 12.06
CA HIS A 3 1.35 -5.41 12.92
C HIS A 3 0.85 -6.63 12.13
N SER A 4 1.74 -7.34 11.43
CA SER A 4 1.33 -8.50 10.61
C SER A 4 0.68 -9.61 11.44
N ASP A 5 0.98 -9.67 12.73
CA ASP A 5 0.39 -10.58 13.71
C ASP A 5 -1.09 -10.29 14.00
N MET A 6 -1.57 -9.08 13.70
CA MET A 6 -2.96 -8.67 13.91
C MET A 6 -3.83 -8.75 12.66
N PHE A 7 -3.22 -8.73 11.46
CA PHE A 7 -3.95 -8.64 10.20
C PHE A 7 -3.61 -9.80 9.28
N ALA A 8 -4.62 -10.62 8.95
CA ALA A 8 -4.44 -11.79 8.10
C ALA A 8 -4.21 -11.48 6.61
N ALA A 9 -4.61 -10.30 6.13
CA ALA A 9 -4.39 -9.83 4.77
C ALA A 9 -4.65 -8.31 4.70
N ALA A 10 -4.28 -7.66 3.60
CA ALA A 10 -4.54 -6.24 3.38
C ALA A 10 -4.91 -5.91 1.92
N THR A 11 -5.78 -4.92 1.77
CA THR A 11 -6.09 -4.25 0.49
C THR A 11 -5.61 -2.82 0.56
N LEU A 12 -4.78 -2.41 -0.42
CA LEU A 12 -4.26 -1.07 -0.55
C LEU A 12 -4.79 -0.44 -1.83
N LEU A 13 -5.44 0.72 -1.69
CA LEU A 13 -6.05 1.46 -2.80
C LEU A 13 -5.28 2.77 -2.95
N SER A 14 -4.60 2.92 -4.09
CA SER A 14 -3.73 4.04 -4.43
C SER A 14 -2.69 4.37 -3.34
N PRO A 15 -1.83 3.40 -2.92
CA PRO A 15 -0.91 3.62 -1.81
C PRO A 15 0.22 4.61 -2.17
N ALA A 16 0.44 5.59 -1.30
CA ALA A 16 1.51 6.57 -1.40
C ALA A 16 2.66 6.22 -0.45
N LEU A 17 3.75 5.63 -0.99
CA LEU A 17 4.84 5.12 -0.16
C LEU A 17 5.86 6.21 0.21
N TYR A 18 6.22 7.03 -0.78
CA TYR A 18 7.32 8.00 -0.86
C TYR A 18 8.55 7.69 0.02
N ALA A 19 9.66 7.32 -0.61
CA ALA A 19 10.94 7.15 0.09
C ALA A 19 11.44 8.47 0.71
N GLN A 20 11.23 9.58 0.00
CA GLN A 20 11.51 10.92 0.47
C GLN A 20 10.30 11.50 1.22
N GLN A 21 10.38 12.77 1.62
CA GLN A 21 9.19 13.46 2.09
C GLN A 21 8.09 13.48 1.01
N PRO A 22 6.81 13.40 1.40
CA PRO A 22 5.71 13.46 0.46
C PRO A 22 5.69 14.80 -0.30
N PRO A 23 5.12 14.88 -1.51
CA PRO A 23 4.99 16.15 -2.24
C PRO A 23 4.14 17.17 -1.44
N PRO A 24 4.26 18.48 -1.68
CA PRO A 24 3.62 19.53 -0.89
C PRO A 24 2.09 19.38 -0.74
N GLU A 25 1.44 18.95 -1.80
CA GLU A 25 -0.01 18.73 -1.90
C GLU A 25 -0.49 17.38 -1.34
N SER A 26 0.42 16.52 -0.89
CA SER A 26 0.05 15.23 -0.31
C SER A 26 -0.74 15.40 0.98
N SER A 27 -1.84 14.65 1.10
CA SER A 27 -2.64 14.59 2.32
C SER A 27 -1.85 14.12 3.55
N ALA A 28 -0.72 13.42 3.37
CA ALA A 28 0.16 13.05 4.46
C ALA A 28 0.73 14.27 5.23
N ARG A 29 0.82 15.44 4.58
CA ARG A 29 1.29 16.68 5.21
C ARG A 29 0.22 17.40 6.02
N SER A 30 -1.07 17.09 5.80
CA SER A 30 -2.20 17.82 6.40
C SER A 30 -3.15 16.95 7.20
N SER A 31 -3.03 15.62 7.15
CA SER A 31 -3.92 14.67 7.85
C SER A 31 -3.66 14.56 9.36
N GLY A 32 -2.55 15.09 9.86
CA GLY A 32 -2.11 14.97 11.25
C GLY A 32 -1.47 13.61 11.60
N THR A 33 -1.55 12.60 10.72
CA THR A 33 -0.98 11.25 10.96
C THR A 33 0.53 11.28 11.25
N PHE A 34 1.25 12.21 10.63
CA PHE A 34 2.69 12.37 10.79
C PHE A 34 3.05 13.64 11.58
N GLY A 35 2.17 14.03 12.50
CA GLY A 35 2.30 15.24 13.32
C GLY A 35 1.40 16.37 12.83
N ASP A 36 1.03 17.24 13.77
CA ASP A 36 0.28 18.47 13.52
C ASP A 36 0.96 19.65 14.27
N PRO A 37 1.77 20.48 13.58
CA PRO A 37 2.09 20.44 12.14
C PRO A 37 2.92 19.21 11.74
N PHE A 38 2.97 18.89 10.44
CA PHE A 38 3.75 17.78 9.88
C PHE A 38 5.20 17.75 10.39
N GLN A 39 5.65 16.59 10.85
CA GLN A 39 7.00 16.35 11.36
C GLN A 39 7.73 15.37 10.45
N ALA A 40 8.79 15.85 9.80
CA ALA A 40 9.57 15.06 8.85
C ALA A 40 10.22 13.83 9.51
N GLU A 41 10.57 13.94 10.79
CA GLU A 41 11.17 12.87 11.58
C GLU A 41 10.17 11.74 11.83
N VAL A 42 8.90 12.09 12.09
CA VAL A 42 7.81 11.10 12.27
C VAL A 42 7.52 10.39 10.94
N TRP A 43 7.51 11.13 9.83
CA TRP A 43 7.40 10.54 8.48
C TRP A 43 8.52 9.53 8.22
N ALA A 44 9.78 9.96 8.38
CA ALA A 44 10.95 9.11 8.12
C ALA A 44 10.98 7.84 8.99
N ALA A 45 10.45 7.91 10.21
CA ALA A 45 10.42 6.76 11.12
C ALA A 45 9.22 5.82 10.91
N ARG A 46 8.12 6.27 10.28
CA ARG A 46 6.84 5.54 10.28
C ARG A 46 6.18 5.38 8.90
N ASN A 47 6.77 5.92 7.84
CA ASN A 47 6.27 5.70 6.48
C ASN A 47 6.45 4.24 6.04
N TYR A 48 5.92 3.92 4.85
CA TYR A 48 5.94 2.58 4.30
C TYR A 48 7.36 1.99 4.20
N PRO A 49 8.35 2.64 3.55
CA PRO A 49 9.72 2.13 3.48
C PRO A 49 10.31 1.74 4.85
N ALA A 50 10.17 2.60 5.86
CA ALA A 50 10.71 2.35 7.19
C ALA A 50 10.12 1.09 7.85
N VAL A 51 8.80 0.89 7.73
CA VAL A 51 8.15 -0.30 8.31
C VAL A 51 8.26 -1.55 7.44
N LEU A 52 8.53 -1.40 6.14
CA LEU A 52 8.62 -2.52 5.21
C LEU A 52 9.89 -3.35 5.46
N GLU A 53 11.00 -2.72 5.81
CA GLU A 53 12.25 -3.40 6.14
C GLU A 53 12.07 -4.41 7.27
N THR A 54 11.45 -3.98 8.39
CA THR A 54 11.20 -4.85 9.54
C THR A 54 10.10 -5.87 9.27
N TYR A 55 9.05 -5.48 8.56
CA TYR A 55 7.97 -6.39 8.14
C TYR A 55 8.50 -7.58 7.33
N LEU A 56 9.42 -7.36 6.40
CA LEU A 56 9.94 -8.43 5.55
C LEU A 56 10.79 -9.46 6.32
N LEU A 57 11.22 -9.15 7.54
CA LEU A 57 11.93 -10.08 8.43
C LEU A 57 10.99 -10.95 9.26
N GLN A 58 9.69 -10.63 9.32
CA GLN A 58 8.72 -11.35 10.13
C GLN A 58 8.43 -12.74 9.56
N GLN A 59 8.13 -13.69 10.45
CA GLN A 59 7.77 -15.06 10.06
C GLN A 59 6.46 -15.08 9.28
N TYR A 60 5.49 -14.30 9.73
CA TYR A 60 4.23 -14.10 9.04
C TYR A 60 4.28 -12.81 8.22
N ARG A 61 3.86 -12.91 6.96
CA ARG A 61 3.79 -11.80 6.01
C ARG A 61 2.43 -11.88 5.33
N ALA A 62 1.56 -10.94 5.68
CA ALA A 62 0.19 -10.87 5.19
C ALA A 62 0.17 -10.75 3.64
N PRO A 63 -0.73 -11.48 2.97
CA PRO A 63 -1.04 -11.25 1.55
C PRO A 63 -1.53 -9.82 1.34
N VAL A 64 -1.08 -9.18 0.26
CA VAL A 64 -1.41 -7.79 -0.05
C VAL A 64 -1.97 -7.64 -1.46
N PHE A 65 -3.22 -7.18 -1.56
CA PHE A 65 -3.77 -6.70 -2.82
C PHE A 65 -3.49 -5.20 -2.98
N ILE A 66 -3.03 -4.79 -4.15
CA ILE A 66 -2.70 -3.40 -4.47
C ILE A 66 -3.46 -2.99 -5.72
N LEU A 67 -4.15 -1.86 -5.67
CA LEU A 67 -4.77 -1.23 -6.83
C LEU A 67 -4.32 0.22 -6.95
N SER A 68 -4.02 0.66 -8.17
CA SER A 68 -3.85 2.06 -8.52
C SER A 68 -4.53 2.37 -9.85
N GLY A 69 -4.95 3.63 -10.00
CA GLY A 69 -5.30 4.21 -11.28
C GLY A 69 -4.06 4.62 -12.06
N ASP A 70 -4.12 4.68 -13.39
CA ASP A 70 -3.08 5.22 -14.29
C ASP A 70 -3.35 6.66 -14.77
N ASP A 71 -4.52 7.22 -14.47
CA ASP A 71 -4.89 8.61 -14.72
C ASP A 71 -4.88 9.44 -13.42
N ASP A 72 -4.00 9.09 -12.48
CA ASP A 72 -3.77 9.87 -11.27
C ASP A 72 -3.06 11.19 -11.57
N TRP A 73 -2.94 12.07 -10.58
CA TRP A 73 -2.19 13.31 -10.71
C TRP A 73 -0.72 13.03 -11.02
N ASN A 74 -0.25 13.59 -12.13
CA ASN A 74 1.16 13.58 -12.49
C ASN A 74 1.91 14.67 -11.73
N HIS A 75 2.81 14.27 -10.85
CA HIS A 75 3.54 15.19 -9.99
C HIS A 75 4.67 15.91 -10.76
N PRO A 76 4.72 17.26 -10.72
CA PRO A 76 5.78 18.03 -11.40
C PRO A 76 7.18 17.80 -10.78
N GLU A 77 7.25 17.32 -9.54
CA GLU A 77 8.49 16.97 -8.85
C GLU A 77 9.21 15.78 -9.49
N GLY A 78 8.47 14.88 -10.15
CA GLY A 78 9.02 13.68 -10.78
C GLY A 78 7.98 12.55 -10.89
N PHE A 79 8.12 11.73 -11.94
CA PHE A 79 7.21 10.60 -12.19
C PHE A 79 7.25 9.58 -11.05
N GLU A 80 8.34 9.50 -10.30
CA GLU A 80 8.45 8.63 -9.14
C GLU A 80 7.39 8.94 -8.07
N TYR A 81 6.86 10.17 -8.00
CA TYR A 81 5.80 10.52 -7.05
C TYR A 81 4.40 10.11 -7.54
N ASN A 82 4.27 9.71 -8.81
CA ASN A 82 2.99 9.25 -9.32
C ASN A 82 2.56 7.95 -8.63
N ILE A 83 1.27 7.84 -8.32
CA ILE A 83 0.76 6.79 -7.45
C ILE A 83 0.84 5.40 -8.09
N GLU A 84 0.68 5.28 -9.40
CA GLU A 84 0.90 4.02 -10.11
C GLU A 84 2.34 3.53 -10.01
N GLN A 85 3.32 4.45 -10.03
CA GLN A 85 4.73 4.10 -9.85
C GLN A 85 5.00 3.64 -8.42
N GLN A 86 4.40 4.32 -7.42
CA GLN A 86 4.45 3.92 -6.02
C GLN A 86 3.84 2.53 -5.79
N ALA A 87 2.72 2.22 -6.44
CA ALA A 87 2.07 0.91 -6.38
C ALA A 87 2.93 -0.20 -7.01
N VAL A 88 3.52 0.06 -8.18
CA VAL A 88 4.45 -0.87 -8.85
C VAL A 88 5.69 -1.13 -7.99
N LEU A 89 6.26 -0.07 -7.40
CA LEU A 89 7.39 -0.18 -6.49
C LEU A 89 7.06 -1.06 -5.29
N LEU A 90 5.92 -0.80 -4.62
CA LEU A 90 5.48 -1.62 -3.48
C LEU A 90 5.34 -3.09 -3.86
N TYR A 91 4.68 -3.36 -4.99
CA TYR A 91 4.50 -4.72 -5.49
C TYR A 91 5.85 -5.42 -5.71
N GLY A 92 6.81 -4.76 -6.35
CA GLY A 92 8.15 -5.30 -6.55
C GLY A 92 8.89 -5.59 -5.24
N LEU A 93 8.77 -4.70 -4.25
CA LEU A 93 9.39 -4.89 -2.93
C LEU A 93 8.77 -6.06 -2.15
N LEU A 94 7.44 -6.23 -2.26
CA LEU A 94 6.72 -7.33 -1.61
C LEU A 94 6.95 -8.68 -2.31
N ASN A 95 7.01 -8.72 -3.64
CA ASN A 95 7.06 -9.96 -4.42
C ASN A 95 8.50 -10.47 -4.68
N ARG A 96 9.50 -9.94 -3.96
CA ARG A 96 10.87 -10.48 -3.99
C ARG A 96 10.91 -11.89 -3.40
N LYS A 97 11.96 -12.67 -3.71
CA LYS A 97 12.14 -14.02 -3.13
C LYS A 97 12.09 -13.97 -1.60
N GLY A 98 11.17 -14.77 -1.01
CA GLY A 98 10.93 -14.76 0.44
C GLY A 98 10.12 -13.57 0.96
N GLY A 99 9.47 -12.82 0.07
CA GLY A 99 8.58 -11.71 0.40
C GLY A 99 7.17 -12.15 0.77
N SER A 100 6.20 -11.24 0.55
CA SER A 100 4.78 -11.49 0.83
C SER A 100 4.06 -11.91 -0.45
N PRO A 101 3.04 -12.79 -0.38
CA PRO A 101 2.08 -12.91 -1.47
C PRO A 101 1.51 -11.52 -1.79
N ALA A 102 1.54 -11.13 -3.06
CA ALA A 102 1.01 -9.84 -3.46
C ALA A 102 0.41 -9.92 -4.85
N GLU A 103 -0.63 -9.11 -5.10
CA GLU A 103 -1.16 -8.87 -6.44
C GLU A 103 -1.35 -7.39 -6.71
N LEU A 104 -1.13 -7.00 -7.96
CA LEU A 104 -1.22 -5.61 -8.43
C LEU A 104 -2.26 -5.50 -9.54
N ARG A 105 -3.08 -4.45 -9.48
CA ARG A 105 -3.93 -3.99 -10.58
C ARG A 105 -3.67 -2.51 -10.86
N ILE A 106 -3.29 -2.23 -12.09
CA ILE A 106 -3.29 -0.87 -12.64
C ILE A 106 -4.50 -0.78 -13.56
N VAL A 107 -5.36 0.23 -13.36
CA VAL A 107 -6.64 0.37 -14.07
C VAL A 107 -6.83 1.79 -14.59
N ASN A 108 -7.64 1.93 -15.64
CA ASN A 108 -8.06 3.25 -16.14
C ASN A 108 -8.84 4.03 -15.08
N GLY A 109 -8.32 5.19 -14.69
CA GLY A 109 -8.95 6.17 -13.80
C GLY A 109 -7.99 6.82 -12.81
N GLY A 110 -8.46 7.84 -12.09
CA GLY A 110 -7.64 8.59 -11.12
C GLY A 110 -7.89 8.22 -9.65
N HIS A 111 -7.36 9.03 -8.71
CA HIS A 111 -7.40 8.83 -7.25
C HIS A 111 -8.79 9.02 -6.62
N ASN A 112 -9.74 8.14 -6.91
CA ASN A 112 -11.12 8.33 -6.44
C ASN A 112 -11.95 7.04 -6.32
N TRP A 113 -13.13 7.20 -5.74
CA TRP A 113 -14.08 6.12 -5.47
C TRP A 113 -14.51 5.30 -6.68
N ARG A 114 -14.45 5.87 -7.90
CA ARG A 114 -14.82 5.15 -9.12
C ARG A 114 -13.96 3.90 -9.34
N ILE A 115 -12.66 3.98 -9.03
CA ILE A 115 -11.75 2.84 -9.13
C ILE A 115 -11.60 2.11 -7.80
N TRP A 116 -11.72 2.82 -6.68
CA TRP A 116 -11.54 2.23 -5.35
C TRP A 116 -12.67 1.30 -4.94
N GLN A 117 -13.92 1.61 -5.28
CA GLN A 117 -15.05 0.73 -4.95
C GLN A 117 -14.92 -0.66 -5.61
N PRO A 118 -14.77 -0.78 -6.94
CA PRO A 118 -14.55 -2.09 -7.56
C PRO A 118 -13.21 -2.71 -7.11
N GLY A 119 -12.17 -1.90 -6.90
CA GLY A 119 -10.88 -2.37 -6.39
C GLY A 119 -10.95 -2.97 -5.00
N PHE A 120 -11.77 -2.40 -4.11
CA PHE A 120 -11.99 -2.93 -2.77
C PHE A 120 -12.67 -4.30 -2.80
N ILE A 121 -13.67 -4.49 -3.68
CA ILE A 121 -14.34 -5.78 -3.87
C ILE A 121 -13.33 -6.83 -4.34
N ALA A 122 -12.56 -6.53 -5.39
CA ALA A 122 -11.50 -7.42 -5.89
C ALA A 122 -10.44 -7.74 -4.81
N GLY A 123 -10.10 -6.74 -3.98
CA GLY A 123 -9.21 -6.93 -2.85
C GLY A 123 -9.76 -7.90 -1.81
N ILE A 124 -11.05 -7.80 -1.45
CA ILE A 124 -11.70 -8.78 -0.56
C ILE A 124 -11.64 -10.18 -1.17
N GLU A 125 -11.99 -10.33 -2.44
CA GLU A 125 -11.95 -11.62 -3.14
C GLU A 125 -10.54 -12.24 -3.12
N TYR A 126 -9.51 -11.43 -3.30
CA TYR A 126 -8.12 -11.86 -3.15
C TYR A 126 -7.81 -12.30 -1.72
N MET A 127 -8.16 -11.48 -0.71
CA MET A 127 -7.87 -11.78 0.70
C MET A 127 -8.53 -13.09 1.15
N MET A 128 -9.76 -13.37 0.68
CA MET A 128 -10.50 -14.59 1.03
C MET A 128 -9.82 -15.89 0.54
N GLN A 129 -8.89 -15.81 -0.42
CA GLN A 129 -8.12 -16.99 -0.84
C GLN A 129 -7.11 -17.46 0.22
N PHE A 130 -6.76 -16.58 1.17
CA PHE A 130 -5.75 -16.82 2.20
C PHE A 130 -6.33 -16.91 3.62
N ILE A 131 -7.55 -16.45 3.81
CA ILE A 131 -8.27 -16.58 5.08
C ILE A 131 -9.00 -17.92 5.03
N ALA A 132 -8.59 -18.87 5.89
CA ALA A 132 -9.28 -20.15 5.98
C ALA A 132 -10.75 -19.94 6.37
N HIS A 133 -11.66 -20.60 5.66
CA HIS A 133 -13.04 -20.72 6.12
C HIS A 133 -13.03 -21.59 7.39
N PRO A 134 -13.72 -21.23 8.48
CA PRO A 134 -13.74 -22.02 9.72
C PRO A 134 -14.11 -23.50 9.50
N ASP A 135 -14.84 -23.79 8.42
CA ASP A 135 -15.31 -25.14 8.06
C ASP A 135 -14.46 -25.84 6.99
N SER A 136 -13.27 -25.34 6.61
CA SER A 136 -12.43 -25.95 5.58
C SER A 136 -11.58 -27.13 6.09
N THR A 137 -12.20 -28.05 6.82
CA THR A 137 -11.67 -29.40 7.07
C THR A 137 -12.64 -30.41 6.45
N ASN A 138 -12.29 -30.91 5.27
CA ASN A 138 -12.77 -32.20 4.75
C ASN A 138 -11.54 -33.03 4.39
#